data_AF-A0A1H1QJ25-F1
#
_entry.id   AF-A0A1H1QJ25-F1
#
_cell.length_a   1.000
_cell.length_b   1.000
_cell.length_c   1.000
_cell.angle_alpha   90.00
_cell.angle_beta   90.00
_cell.angle_gamma   90.00
#
_symmetry.space_group_name_H-M   'P 1'
#
loop_
_entity.id
_entity.type
_entity.pdbx_description
1 polymer ?
#
loop_
_entity_poly.entity_id
_entity_poly.type
_entity_poly.pdbx_seq_one_letter_code
_entity_poly.pdbx_strand_id
1 'polypeptide(L)'
;MASEHYVLSPSAWGAAVEVPVQKLVQATLFSDFTADAGSRATRYIDVALQPDPVGGAWRVRYAGGILGEIDAADRGRFLDIHAVYAAGLVPETLAGVRLDRDSGLFGVSVFFPPAPLAVPRNDAPSGSRVLPPGDMFPVDTSSGEVSAAEIAAASPGQWLVGLQLLDGTVVVTLGGRVLGHLPDEDSGAVAPLLRDAPAAAFSARAHFLDGMVGLDLDAQASATAEAAALPRLGPRPDPATGAEVTQFPDGTWAVTTAGEDVAAYLTGEGGARRVSTPPAPSVDFTPTKSWSVSAGRYLSEVEKVRLRRQADGRVSEGRHRLVD
;
A
#
# COMPACT_ATOMS: atom_id res chain seq x y z
N MET A 1 9.96 -1.82 27.91
CA MET A 1 10.26 -2.77 26.82
C MET A 1 10.26 -1.97 25.53
N ALA A 2 11.21 -2.18 24.63
CA ALA A 2 11.16 -1.55 23.31
C ALA A 2 9.89 -2.03 22.61
N SER A 3 9.08 -1.14 22.06
CA SER A 3 7.92 -1.52 21.25
C SER A 3 8.43 -2.26 20.03
N GLU A 4 7.79 -3.38 19.68
CA GLU A 4 8.10 -4.12 18.46
C GLU A 4 7.48 -3.40 17.26
N HIS A 5 8.19 -3.43 16.12
CA HIS A 5 7.82 -2.69 14.92
C HIS A 5 7.21 -3.62 13.87
N TYR A 6 6.25 -3.11 13.10
CA TYR A 6 5.66 -3.81 11.97
C TYR A 6 5.97 -3.05 10.68
N VAL A 7 6.79 -3.66 9.82
CA VAL A 7 7.24 -3.04 8.57
C VAL A 7 6.12 -3.09 7.53
N LEU A 8 5.58 -1.93 7.18
CA LEU A 8 4.66 -1.73 6.09
C LEU A 8 5.41 -1.69 4.75
N SER A 9 4.70 -1.99 3.66
CA SER A 9 5.24 -1.66 2.33
C SER A 9 5.17 -0.14 2.15
N PRO A 10 6.19 0.52 1.56
CA PRO A 10 6.12 1.94 1.22
C PRO A 10 5.31 2.19 -0.07
N SER A 11 5.10 1.16 -0.88
CA SER A 11 4.43 1.21 -2.17
C SER A 11 3.71 -0.10 -2.47
N ALA A 12 2.90 -0.09 -3.53
CA ALA A 12 2.37 -1.29 -4.18
C ALA A 12 2.83 -1.23 -5.64
N TRP A 13 3.66 -2.19 -6.06
CA TRP A 13 4.21 -2.26 -7.43
C TRP A 13 4.91 -0.96 -7.85
N GLY A 14 5.72 -0.41 -6.94
CA GLY A 14 6.42 0.86 -7.14
C GLY A 14 5.54 2.12 -7.09
N ALA A 15 4.22 2.00 -6.98
CA ALA A 15 3.31 3.13 -6.82
C ALA A 15 3.09 3.45 -5.33
N ALA A 16 3.40 4.69 -4.94
CA ALA A 16 3.21 5.19 -3.58
C ALA A 16 2.28 6.41 -3.55
N VAL A 17 1.50 6.51 -2.48
CA VAL A 17 0.82 7.70 -2.02
C VAL A 17 1.78 8.46 -1.12
N GLU A 18 2.10 9.68 -1.49
CA GLU A 18 2.86 10.60 -0.66
C GLU A 18 1.93 11.31 0.32
N VAL A 19 2.12 11.05 1.61
CA VAL A 19 1.38 11.72 2.69
C VAL A 19 2.29 12.79 3.31
N PRO A 20 1.93 14.08 3.20
CA PRO A 20 2.80 15.15 3.68
C PRO A 20 2.88 15.13 5.21
N VAL A 21 4.09 15.31 5.73
CA VAL A 21 4.30 15.53 7.16
C VAL A 21 4.23 17.02 7.45
N GLN A 22 3.33 17.39 8.35
CA GLN A 22 3.10 18.75 8.80
C GLN A 22 3.87 19.04 10.10
N LYS A 23 3.87 20.31 10.50
CA LYS A 23 4.54 20.80 11.74
C LYS A 23 5.98 20.29 11.85
N LEU A 24 6.72 20.39 10.75
CA LEU A 24 8.07 19.86 10.66
C LEU A 24 9.02 20.52 11.65
N VAL A 25 9.83 19.70 12.31
CA VAL A 25 10.90 20.15 13.21
C VAL A 25 12.12 20.49 12.35
N GLN A 26 12.11 21.67 11.75
CA GLN A 26 13.15 22.11 10.80
C GLN A 26 14.56 22.05 11.39
N ALA A 27 14.74 22.42 12.67
CA ALA A 27 16.04 22.37 13.33
C ALA A 27 16.68 20.97 13.27
N THR A 28 15.90 19.93 13.56
CA THR A 28 16.32 18.53 13.46
C THR A 28 16.68 18.16 12.02
N LEU A 29 15.86 18.57 11.06
CA LEU A 29 16.12 18.31 9.64
C LEU A 29 17.41 18.98 9.15
N PHE A 30 17.66 20.22 9.55
CA PHE A 30 18.89 20.92 9.24
C PHE A 30 20.11 20.28 9.89
N SER A 31 20.04 19.85 11.15
CA SER A 31 21.17 19.19 11.81
C SER A 31 21.59 17.90 11.13
N ASP A 32 20.62 17.10 10.67
CA ASP A 32 20.89 15.71 10.27
C ASP A 32 20.99 15.50 8.75
N PHE A 33 20.44 16.42 7.95
CA PHE A 33 20.33 16.25 6.50
C PHE A 33 20.98 17.37 5.68
N THR A 34 21.63 18.37 6.31
CA THR A 34 22.32 19.45 5.56
C THR A 34 23.59 19.03 4.86
N ALA A 35 24.30 18.01 5.36
CA ALA A 35 25.54 17.56 4.73
C ALA A 35 25.34 17.20 3.25
N ASP A 36 24.13 16.76 2.89
CA ASP A 36 23.73 16.39 1.53
C ASP A 36 22.81 17.43 0.86
N ALA A 37 22.55 18.59 1.48
CA ALA A 37 21.62 19.61 0.98
C ALA A 37 22.03 20.22 -0.38
N GLY A 38 23.29 20.05 -0.78
CA GLY A 38 23.78 20.39 -2.12
C GLY A 38 23.27 19.44 -3.22
N SER A 39 22.80 18.24 -2.86
CA SER A 39 22.17 17.28 -3.76
C SER A 39 20.73 17.70 -4.08
N ARG A 40 20.25 17.34 -5.28
CA ARG A 40 18.81 17.43 -5.63
C ARG A 40 18.06 16.15 -5.27
N ALA A 41 18.76 15.13 -4.79
CA ALA A 41 18.17 13.83 -4.51
C ALA A 41 17.32 13.88 -3.23
N THR A 42 16.15 13.26 -3.28
CA THR A 42 15.38 12.91 -2.08
C THR A 42 16.17 11.88 -1.29
N ARG A 43 16.27 12.10 0.02
CA ARG A 43 16.86 11.12 0.94
C ARG A 43 15.75 10.28 1.55
N TYR A 44 15.89 8.97 1.45
CA TYR A 44 14.93 8.03 2.01
C TYR A 44 15.41 7.54 3.37
N ILE A 45 14.52 7.53 4.35
CA ILE A 45 14.79 7.10 5.72
C ILE A 45 13.62 6.29 6.28
N ASP A 46 13.92 5.32 7.13
CA ASP A 46 12.88 4.59 7.86
C ASP A 46 12.27 5.47 8.94
N VAL A 47 10.95 5.41 9.05
CA VAL A 47 10.15 6.15 10.01
C VAL A 47 9.12 5.27 10.69
N ALA A 48 8.99 5.46 12.00
CA ALA A 48 7.95 4.89 12.82
C ALA A 48 6.79 5.88 13.00
N LEU A 49 5.57 5.36 12.94
CA LEU A 49 4.34 6.11 13.11
C LEU A 49 3.80 5.89 14.53
N GLN A 50 3.88 6.90 15.38
CA GLN A 50 3.35 6.83 16.74
C GLN A 50 1.96 7.45 16.80
N PRO A 51 0.96 6.80 17.41
CA PRO A 51 -0.36 7.38 17.58
C PRO A 51 -0.29 8.53 18.59
N ASP A 52 -0.84 9.68 18.23
CA ASP A 52 -1.18 10.72 19.19
C ASP A 52 -2.64 10.52 19.63
N PRO A 53 -2.91 10.06 20.86
CA PRO A 53 -4.26 9.81 21.33
C PRO A 53 -5.05 11.11 21.58
N VAL A 54 -4.38 12.26 21.73
CA VAL A 54 -5.04 13.53 22.01
C VAL A 54 -5.47 14.22 20.71
N GLY A 55 -4.54 14.39 19.78
CA GLY A 55 -4.81 15.07 18.51
C GLY A 55 -5.36 14.17 17.40
N GLY A 56 -5.34 12.85 17.60
CA GLY A 56 -5.68 11.88 16.56
C GLY A 56 -4.67 11.81 15.42
N ALA A 57 -3.54 12.52 15.49
CA ALA A 57 -2.47 12.52 14.50
C ALA A 57 -1.59 11.25 14.57
N TRP A 58 -0.70 11.09 13.59
CA TRP A 58 0.50 10.27 13.75
C TRP A 58 1.72 11.17 13.93
N ARG A 59 2.47 10.96 14.99
CA ARG A 59 3.79 11.55 15.15
C ARG A 59 4.79 10.71 14.37
N VAL A 60 5.47 11.35 13.42
CA VAL A 60 6.46 10.70 12.55
C VAL A 60 7.83 10.79 13.20
N ARG A 61 8.46 9.64 13.45
CA ARG A 61 9.76 9.54 14.12
C ARG A 61 10.74 8.73 13.30
N TYR A 62 12.00 9.10 13.37
CA TYR A 62 13.12 8.32 12.84
C TYR A 62 14.16 8.15 13.95
N ALA A 63 15.27 7.48 13.65
CA ALA A 63 16.34 7.24 14.62
C ALA A 63 16.88 8.52 15.29
N GLY A 64 16.92 9.65 14.58
CA GLY A 64 17.42 10.92 15.10
C GLY A 64 16.39 11.78 15.86
N GLY A 65 15.10 11.42 15.86
CA GLY A 65 14.09 12.17 16.62
C GLY A 65 12.71 12.24 15.97
N ILE A 66 11.99 13.31 16.26
CA ILE A 66 10.65 13.58 15.70
C ILE A 66 10.83 14.45 14.45
N LEU A 67 10.21 14.04 13.35
CA LEU A 67 10.19 14.85 12.12
C LEU A 67 9.02 15.83 12.12
N GLY A 68 7.85 15.39 12.57
CA GLY A 68 6.60 16.16 12.55
C GLY A 68 5.40 15.26 12.76
N GLU A 69 4.27 15.64 12.16
CA GLU A 69 2.98 14.95 12.34
C GLU A 69 2.25 14.76 11.00
N ILE A 70 1.63 13.60 10.80
CA ILE A 70 0.57 13.38 9.81
C ILE A 70 -0.76 13.65 10.53
N ASP A 71 -1.61 14.50 9.95
CA ASP A 71 -2.85 14.91 10.60
C ASP A 71 -3.90 13.77 10.64
N ALA A 72 -4.97 14.01 11.41
CA ALA A 72 -6.04 13.04 11.60
C ALA A 72 -6.83 12.73 10.30
N ALA A 73 -6.91 13.68 9.36
CA ALA A 73 -7.64 13.48 8.12
C ALA A 73 -6.87 12.53 7.20
N ASP A 74 -5.57 12.73 7.06
CA ASP A 74 -4.71 11.83 6.30
C ASP A 74 -4.58 10.46 6.96
N ARG A 75 -4.39 10.42 8.29
CA ARG A 75 -4.42 9.16 9.05
C ARG A 75 -5.72 8.39 8.84
N GLY A 76 -6.87 9.08 8.83
CA GLY A 76 -8.19 8.48 8.68
C GLY A 76 -8.41 7.76 7.35
N ARG A 77 -7.55 8.00 6.35
CA ARG A 77 -7.58 7.27 5.07
C ARG A 77 -7.00 5.85 5.17
N PHE A 78 -6.19 5.57 6.18
CA PHE A 78 -5.43 4.31 6.33
C PHE A 78 -5.88 3.53 7.56
N LEU A 79 -7.17 3.21 7.62
CA LEU A 79 -7.78 2.54 8.77
C LEU A 79 -7.17 1.15 9.05
N ASP A 80 -6.64 0.49 8.03
CA ASP A 80 -6.02 -0.83 8.15
C ASP A 80 -4.80 -0.83 9.08
N ILE A 81 -4.11 0.31 9.21
CA ILE A 81 -2.98 0.47 10.12
C ILE A 81 -3.41 0.39 11.59
N HIS A 82 -4.71 0.57 11.91
CA HIS A 82 -5.22 0.31 13.26
C HIS A 82 -5.01 -1.13 13.72
N ALA A 83 -5.02 -2.11 12.81
CA ALA A 83 -4.76 -3.50 13.16
C ALA A 83 -3.34 -3.70 13.72
N VAL A 84 -2.36 -2.94 13.20
CA VAL A 84 -0.99 -2.95 13.70
C VAL A 84 -0.92 -2.46 15.15
N TYR A 85 -1.58 -1.33 15.43
CA TYR A 85 -1.63 -0.80 16.79
C TYR A 85 -2.41 -1.71 17.74
N ALA A 86 -3.49 -2.33 17.28
CA ALA A 86 -4.28 -3.28 18.07
C ALA A 86 -3.47 -4.52 18.48
N ALA A 87 -2.52 -4.93 17.63
CA ALA A 87 -1.54 -5.97 17.95
C ALA A 87 -0.42 -5.51 18.91
N GLY A 88 -0.45 -4.24 19.36
CA GLY A 88 0.57 -3.66 20.25
C GLY A 88 1.87 -3.28 19.55
N LEU A 89 1.86 -3.21 18.21
CA LEU A 89 3.02 -2.92 17.38
C LEU A 89 3.04 -1.46 16.92
N VAL A 90 4.23 -1.00 16.52
CA VAL A 90 4.42 0.33 15.91
C VAL A 90 4.64 0.18 14.40
N PRO A 91 3.79 0.76 13.53
CA PRO A 91 4.01 0.70 12.09
C PRO A 91 5.29 1.46 11.70
N GLU A 92 6.06 0.84 10.83
CA GLU A 92 7.29 1.40 10.25
C GLU A 92 7.18 1.40 8.73
N THR A 93 7.63 2.47 8.08
CA THR A 93 7.66 2.60 6.62
C THR A 93 8.73 3.62 6.21
N LEU A 94 8.77 3.99 4.94
CA LEU A 94 9.75 4.91 4.38
C LEU A 94 9.22 6.36 4.35
N ALA A 95 10.10 7.33 4.62
CA ALA A 95 9.88 8.74 4.37
C ALA A 95 10.93 9.31 3.41
N GLY A 96 10.49 10.26 2.58
CA GLY A 96 11.33 11.03 1.69
C GLY A 96 11.56 12.42 2.24
N VAL A 97 12.81 12.78 2.49
CA VAL A 97 13.26 14.07 2.98
C VAL A 97 13.90 14.85 1.83
N ARG A 98 13.43 16.07 1.58
CA ARG A 98 13.95 16.92 0.50
C ARG A 98 14.01 18.37 0.92
N LEU A 99 15.14 19.04 0.65
CA LEU A 99 15.25 20.48 0.80
C LEU A 99 14.62 21.18 -0.41
N ASP A 100 13.62 22.02 -0.17
CA ASP A 100 13.16 22.98 -1.16
C ASP A 100 14.13 24.17 -1.20
N ARG A 101 14.67 24.43 -2.40
CA ARG A 101 15.67 25.50 -2.58
C ARG A 101 15.05 26.88 -2.68
N ASP A 102 13.78 26.97 -3.03
CA ASP A 102 13.11 28.26 -3.20
C ASP A 102 12.69 28.82 -1.84
N SER A 103 12.09 27.97 -0.98
CA SER A 103 11.77 28.35 0.40
C SER A 103 12.95 28.20 1.36
N GLY A 104 13.96 27.40 0.99
CA GLY A 104 15.05 27.03 1.88
C GLY A 104 14.62 26.11 3.03
N LEU A 105 13.43 25.50 2.99
CA LEU A 105 12.90 24.63 4.04
C LEU A 105 12.86 23.17 3.59
N PHE A 106 12.99 22.25 4.54
CA PHE A 106 12.78 20.84 4.25
C PHE A 106 11.29 20.52 4.14
N GLY A 107 10.94 19.72 3.14
CA GLY A 107 9.69 18.98 3.05
C GLY A 107 9.92 17.49 3.33
N VAL A 108 8.92 16.85 3.95
CA VAL A 108 8.94 15.42 4.23
C VAL A 108 7.60 14.81 3.82
N SER A 109 7.65 13.72 3.07
CA SER A 109 6.50 12.87 2.73
C SER A 109 6.72 11.47 3.28
N VAL A 110 5.71 10.86 3.90
CA VAL A 110 5.72 9.43 4.24
C VAL A 110 5.04 8.66 3.11
N PHE A 111 5.65 7.54 2.71
CA PHE A 111 5.17 6.72 1.61
C PHE A 111 4.32 5.57 2.12
N PHE A 112 3.15 5.42 1.50
CA PHE A 112 2.26 4.27 1.67
C PHE A 112 1.81 3.77 0.31
N PRO A 113 1.49 2.47 0.15
CA PRO A 113 0.65 2.04 -0.95
C PRO A 113 -0.76 2.67 -0.80
N PRO A 114 -1.62 2.56 -1.83
CA PRO A 114 -3.05 2.85 -1.68
C PRO A 114 -3.64 2.20 -0.43
N ALA A 115 -4.52 2.92 0.28
CA ALA A 115 -5.06 2.51 1.58
C ALA A 115 -5.49 1.03 1.73
N PRO A 116 -6.27 0.42 0.80
CA PRO A 116 -6.69 -0.99 0.95
C PRO A 116 -5.54 -2.00 0.81
N LEU A 117 -4.33 -1.53 0.45
CA LEU A 117 -3.14 -2.33 0.22
C LEU A 117 -2.05 -2.09 1.27
N ALA A 118 -2.33 -1.25 2.29
CA ALA A 118 -1.34 -0.82 3.26
C ALA A 118 -0.94 -1.89 4.28
N VAL A 119 -1.87 -2.75 4.67
CA VAL A 119 -1.64 -3.81 5.65
C VAL A 119 -2.14 -5.13 5.08
N PRO A 120 -1.36 -6.22 5.16
CA PRO A 120 -1.83 -7.52 4.75
C PRO A 120 -3.07 -7.97 5.55
N ARG A 121 -3.98 -8.66 4.87
CA ARG A 121 -5.22 -9.19 5.48
C ARG A 121 -5.02 -10.51 6.22
N ASN A 122 -3.83 -11.11 6.14
CA ASN A 122 -3.45 -12.34 6.80
C ASN A 122 -2.04 -12.26 7.38
N ASP A 123 -1.70 -13.19 8.27
CA ASP A 123 -0.36 -13.37 8.79
C ASP A 123 0.51 -14.23 7.86
N ALA A 124 1.82 -14.01 7.91
CA ALA A 124 2.78 -14.90 7.26
C ALA A 124 2.75 -16.30 7.89
N PRO A 125 2.97 -17.37 7.11
CA PRO A 125 3.18 -18.71 7.64
C PRO A 125 4.27 -18.74 8.73
N SER A 126 4.08 -19.57 9.75
CA SER A 126 5.05 -19.71 10.86
C SER A 126 6.46 -19.98 10.34
N GLY A 127 7.44 -19.17 10.76
CA GLY A 127 8.84 -19.34 10.37
C GLY A 127 9.19 -18.86 8.97
N SER A 128 8.23 -18.34 8.20
CA SER A 128 8.47 -17.74 6.90
C SER A 128 9.04 -16.32 7.04
N ARG A 129 9.95 -15.96 6.14
CA ARG A 129 10.48 -14.59 6.02
C ARG A 129 9.82 -13.90 4.83
N VAL A 130 9.35 -12.68 5.04
CA VAL A 130 8.72 -11.87 3.99
C VAL A 130 9.82 -11.16 3.20
N LEU A 131 9.85 -11.36 1.90
CA LEU A 131 10.74 -10.67 0.98
C LEU A 131 10.41 -9.16 0.93
N PRO A 132 11.42 -8.29 0.77
CA PRO A 132 11.20 -6.86 0.62
C PRO A 132 10.43 -6.56 -0.67
N PRO A 133 9.62 -5.48 -0.70
CA PRO A 133 8.90 -5.06 -1.90
C PRO A 133 9.85 -4.57 -2.99
N GLY A 134 9.42 -4.63 -4.25
CA GLY A 134 10.20 -4.28 -5.42
C GLY A 134 9.36 -4.22 -6.69
N ASP A 135 9.67 -5.09 -7.64
CA ASP A 135 8.99 -5.17 -8.94
C ASP A 135 7.67 -5.95 -8.85
N MET A 136 6.81 -5.74 -9.85
CA MET A 136 5.56 -6.48 -9.99
C MET A 136 5.78 -7.75 -10.79
N PHE A 137 5.43 -8.90 -10.19
CA PHE A 137 5.42 -10.20 -10.89
C PHE A 137 3.98 -10.73 -10.98
N PRO A 138 3.37 -10.77 -12.18
CA PRO A 138 2.01 -11.26 -12.34
C PRO A 138 1.91 -12.76 -12.03
N VAL A 139 0.87 -13.15 -11.30
CA VAL A 139 0.60 -14.55 -11.00
C VAL A 139 -0.44 -15.08 -11.98
N ASP A 140 -0.11 -16.15 -12.70
CA ASP A 140 -1.09 -16.93 -13.45
C ASP A 140 -1.91 -17.79 -12.47
N THR A 141 -3.16 -17.39 -12.27
CA THR A 141 -4.12 -18.03 -11.36
C THR A 141 -5.00 -19.07 -12.06
N SER A 142 -4.85 -19.28 -13.37
CA SER A 142 -5.71 -20.17 -14.16
C SER A 142 -5.62 -21.64 -13.76
N SER A 143 -4.48 -22.05 -13.21
CA SER A 143 -4.20 -23.40 -12.70
C SER A 143 -4.29 -23.50 -11.16
N GLY A 144 -4.71 -22.43 -10.49
CA GLY A 144 -4.81 -22.37 -9.03
C GLY A 144 -6.04 -23.07 -8.46
N GLU A 145 -5.95 -23.44 -7.19
CA GLU A 145 -7.07 -23.94 -6.38
C GLU A 145 -8.01 -22.82 -5.91
N VAL A 146 -7.54 -21.56 -5.93
CA VAL A 146 -8.33 -20.38 -5.53
C VAL A 146 -9.08 -19.86 -6.75
N SER A 147 -10.41 -19.85 -6.67
CA SER A 147 -11.26 -19.44 -7.78
C SER A 147 -11.21 -17.94 -8.06
N ALA A 148 -11.54 -17.54 -9.30
CA ALA A 148 -11.67 -16.13 -9.66
C ALA A 148 -12.69 -15.37 -8.79
N ALA A 149 -13.75 -16.05 -8.34
CA ALA A 149 -14.74 -15.46 -7.42
C ALA A 149 -14.15 -15.19 -6.03
N GLU A 150 -13.31 -16.09 -5.51
CA GLU A 150 -12.59 -15.89 -4.25
C GLU A 150 -11.56 -14.75 -4.37
N ILE A 151 -10.82 -14.67 -5.48
CA ILE A 151 -9.87 -13.57 -5.75
C ILE A 151 -10.60 -12.23 -5.81
N ALA A 152 -11.75 -12.19 -6.51
CA ALA A 152 -12.57 -10.97 -6.60
C ALA A 152 -13.11 -10.55 -5.22
N ALA A 153 -13.57 -11.49 -4.39
CA ALA A 153 -14.02 -11.20 -3.04
C ALA A 153 -12.89 -10.72 -2.11
N ALA A 154 -11.66 -11.16 -2.37
CA ALA A 154 -10.45 -10.75 -1.65
C ALA A 154 -9.86 -9.41 -2.12
N SER A 155 -10.38 -8.82 -3.21
CA SER A 155 -9.94 -7.57 -3.81
C SER A 155 -10.83 -6.38 -3.38
N PRO A 156 -10.28 -5.15 -3.26
CA PRO A 156 -8.86 -4.80 -3.25
C PRO A 156 -8.19 -5.17 -1.93
N GLY A 157 -7.00 -5.75 -1.96
CA GLY A 157 -6.30 -6.14 -0.73
C GLY A 157 -4.83 -6.51 -0.91
N GLN A 158 -4.05 -6.34 0.16
CA GLN A 158 -2.72 -6.95 0.28
C GLN A 158 -2.82 -8.27 1.06
N TRP A 159 -2.06 -9.27 0.62
CA TRP A 159 -2.02 -10.60 1.20
C TRP A 159 -0.56 -11.08 1.30
N LEU A 160 -0.23 -11.85 2.33
CA LEU A 160 1.04 -12.55 2.44
C LEU A 160 0.86 -13.95 1.83
N VAL A 161 1.62 -14.23 0.79
CA VAL A 161 1.57 -15.50 0.04
C VAL A 161 2.90 -16.23 0.20
N GLY A 162 2.84 -17.55 0.32
CA GLY A 162 4.03 -18.40 0.38
C GLY A 162 4.59 -18.67 -1.00
N LEU A 163 5.92 -18.69 -1.13
CA LEU A 163 6.63 -18.98 -2.37
C LEU A 163 7.34 -20.33 -2.27
N GLN A 164 7.22 -21.14 -3.33
CA GLN A 164 7.88 -22.44 -3.43
C GLN A 164 8.42 -22.63 -4.85
N LEU A 165 9.61 -23.21 -4.98
CA LEU A 165 10.18 -23.58 -6.27
C LEU A 165 9.89 -25.04 -6.56
N LEU A 166 9.21 -25.33 -7.67
CA LEU A 166 8.91 -26.68 -8.14
C LEU A 166 9.34 -26.81 -9.59
N ASP A 167 10.31 -27.68 -9.87
CA ASP A 167 10.85 -27.94 -11.21
C ASP A 167 11.24 -26.67 -12.00
N GLY A 168 11.72 -25.63 -11.29
CA GLY A 168 12.11 -24.35 -11.88
C GLY A 168 10.99 -23.31 -11.97
N THR A 169 9.75 -23.70 -11.71
CA THR A 169 8.58 -22.81 -11.66
C THR A 169 8.32 -22.34 -10.24
N VAL A 170 8.07 -21.04 -10.07
CA VAL A 170 7.69 -20.47 -8.78
C VAL A 170 6.19 -20.61 -8.59
N VAL A 171 5.81 -21.45 -7.63
CA VAL A 171 4.42 -21.68 -7.20
C VAL A 171 4.08 -20.72 -6.05
N VAL A 172 2.93 -20.08 -6.17
CA VAL A 172 2.41 -19.12 -5.19
C VAL A 172 1.27 -19.76 -4.42
N THR A 173 1.30 -19.65 -3.09
CA THR A 173 0.29 -20.26 -2.21
C THR A 173 -0.36 -19.24 -1.29
N LEU A 174 -1.67 -19.36 -1.08
CA LEU A 174 -2.44 -18.56 -0.13
C LEU A 174 -3.14 -19.49 0.86
N GLY A 175 -2.79 -19.41 2.15
CA GLY A 175 -3.38 -20.27 3.18
C GLY A 175 -3.16 -21.78 2.94
N GLY A 176 -2.05 -22.15 2.29
CA GLY A 176 -1.70 -23.53 1.97
C GLY A 176 -2.35 -24.08 0.68
N ARG A 177 -3.25 -23.34 0.05
CA ARG A 177 -3.80 -23.65 -1.29
C ARG A 177 -2.94 -23.02 -2.37
N VAL A 178 -2.79 -23.69 -3.50
CA VAL A 178 -2.11 -23.11 -4.67
C VAL A 178 -2.97 -21.96 -5.20
N LEU A 179 -2.43 -20.74 -5.18
CA LEU A 179 -3.04 -19.57 -5.79
C LEU A 179 -2.76 -19.53 -7.29
N GLY A 180 -1.59 -19.98 -7.69
CA GLY A 180 -1.13 -19.95 -9.08
C GLY A 180 0.37 -20.13 -9.18
N HIS A 181 0.94 -19.69 -10.29
CA HIS A 181 2.38 -19.74 -10.54
C HIS A 181 2.84 -18.50 -11.30
N LEU A 182 4.14 -18.22 -11.24
CA LEU A 182 4.75 -17.19 -12.08
C LEU A 182 5.01 -17.74 -13.49
N PRO A 183 4.77 -16.96 -14.56
CA PRO A 183 5.21 -17.30 -15.91
C PRO A 183 6.70 -17.63 -15.98
N ASP A 184 7.16 -18.37 -17.00
CA ASP A 184 8.54 -18.88 -17.08
C ASP A 184 9.63 -17.80 -16.94
N GLU A 185 9.44 -16.63 -17.57
CA GLU A 185 10.38 -15.51 -17.48
C GLU A 185 10.51 -14.99 -16.04
N ASP A 186 9.35 -14.74 -15.40
CA ASP A 186 9.25 -14.25 -14.03
C ASP A 186 9.75 -15.30 -13.01
N SER A 187 9.41 -16.58 -13.24
CA SER A 187 9.95 -17.71 -12.48
C SER A 187 11.47 -17.75 -12.58
N GLY A 188 12.04 -17.52 -13.77
CA GLY A 188 13.48 -17.46 -13.96
C GLY A 188 14.16 -16.34 -13.17
N ALA A 189 13.51 -15.19 -13.02
CA ALA A 189 14.01 -14.08 -12.23
C ALA A 189 13.94 -14.34 -10.72
N VAL A 190 12.87 -14.98 -10.22
CA VAL A 190 12.62 -15.19 -8.79
C VAL A 190 13.22 -16.49 -8.25
N ALA A 191 13.32 -17.54 -9.06
CA ALA A 191 13.85 -18.85 -8.67
C ALA A 191 15.24 -18.82 -7.99
N PRO A 192 16.19 -17.96 -8.37
CA PRO A 192 17.47 -17.85 -7.68
C PRO A 192 17.35 -17.54 -6.18
N LEU A 193 16.33 -16.79 -5.76
CA LEU A 193 16.07 -16.49 -4.35
C LEU A 193 15.62 -17.73 -3.54
N LEU A 194 14.99 -18.70 -4.22
CA LEU A 194 14.31 -19.82 -3.59
C LEU A 194 15.12 -21.14 -3.65
N ARG A 195 16.12 -21.22 -4.53
CA ARG A 195 16.79 -22.47 -4.94
C ARG A 195 17.34 -23.31 -3.78
N ASP A 196 17.88 -22.67 -2.76
CA ASP A 196 18.50 -23.34 -1.60
C ASP A 196 17.67 -23.20 -0.31
N ALA A 197 16.44 -22.71 -0.44
CA ALA A 197 15.57 -22.45 0.68
C ALA A 197 14.71 -23.66 1.02
N PRO A 198 14.44 -23.95 2.31
CA PRO A 198 13.40 -24.90 2.68
C PRO A 198 12.05 -24.50 2.07
N ALA A 199 11.20 -25.50 1.81
CA ALA A 199 9.84 -25.23 1.35
C ALA A 199 9.11 -24.28 2.32
N ALA A 200 8.38 -23.30 1.78
CA ALA A 200 7.67 -22.26 2.52
C ALA A 200 8.55 -21.34 3.40
N ALA A 201 9.88 -21.36 3.23
CA ALA A 201 10.79 -20.46 3.95
C ALA A 201 10.57 -18.98 3.62
N PHE A 202 10.02 -18.68 2.45
CA PHE A 202 9.78 -17.32 1.98
C PHE A 202 8.31 -17.04 1.68
N SER A 203 7.92 -15.82 2.01
CA SER A 203 6.65 -15.22 1.64
C SER A 203 6.90 -13.92 0.89
N ALA A 204 5.93 -13.48 0.10
CA ALA A 204 5.93 -12.15 -0.50
C ALA A 204 4.60 -11.45 -0.23
N ARG A 205 4.59 -10.13 -0.42
CA ARG A 205 3.34 -9.37 -0.50
C ARG A 205 2.74 -9.60 -1.87
N ALA A 206 1.45 -9.90 -1.91
CA ALA A 206 0.65 -9.97 -3.13
C ALA A 206 -0.46 -8.94 -3.05
N HIS A 207 -0.71 -8.26 -4.17
CA HIS A 207 -1.81 -7.31 -4.30
C HIS A 207 -2.89 -7.90 -5.19
N PHE A 208 -4.12 -7.89 -4.67
CA PHE A 208 -5.30 -8.39 -5.35
C PHE A 208 -6.08 -7.18 -5.83
N LEU A 209 -6.11 -6.93 -7.13
CA LEU A 209 -6.71 -5.74 -7.73
C LEU A 209 -7.44 -6.11 -9.01
N ASP A 210 -8.72 -5.75 -9.11
CA ASP A 210 -9.56 -5.95 -10.30
C ASP A 210 -9.51 -7.39 -10.87
N GLY A 211 -9.48 -8.39 -9.97
CA GLY A 211 -9.40 -9.80 -10.33
C GLY A 211 -8.01 -10.30 -10.74
N MET A 212 -6.99 -9.42 -10.71
CA MET A 212 -5.59 -9.77 -10.94
C MET A 212 -4.87 -9.98 -9.61
N VAL A 213 -3.85 -10.83 -9.65
CA VAL A 213 -2.90 -11.06 -8.55
C VAL A 213 -1.51 -10.74 -9.07
N GLY A 214 -0.80 -9.86 -8.38
CA GLY A 214 0.62 -9.59 -8.65
C GLY A 214 1.42 -9.60 -7.35
N LEU A 215 2.56 -10.28 -7.36
CA LEU A 215 3.53 -10.20 -6.28
C LEU A 215 4.23 -8.84 -6.32
N ASP A 216 4.63 -8.38 -5.15
CA ASP A 216 5.49 -7.22 -4.95
C ASP A 216 6.73 -7.71 -4.17
N LEU A 217 7.83 -7.89 -4.90
CA LEU A 217 9.08 -8.35 -4.32
C LEU A 217 10.29 -7.83 -5.10
N ASP A 218 11.40 -7.63 -4.41
CA ASP A 218 12.70 -7.39 -5.05
C ASP A 218 13.38 -8.72 -5.35
N ALA A 219 13.47 -9.06 -6.64
CA ALA A 219 14.11 -10.30 -7.10
C ALA A 219 15.64 -10.27 -6.96
N GLN A 220 16.24 -9.09 -6.75
CA GLN A 220 17.67 -8.89 -6.52
C GLN A 220 18.03 -8.82 -5.03
N ALA A 221 17.03 -8.79 -4.14
CA ALA A 221 17.24 -8.73 -2.71
C ALA A 221 18.07 -9.91 -2.22
N SER A 222 18.97 -9.64 -1.26
CA SER A 222 19.63 -10.74 -0.56
C SER A 222 18.63 -11.43 0.36
N ALA A 223 18.14 -12.60 -0.06
CA ALA A 223 17.12 -13.37 0.67
C ALA A 223 17.51 -13.71 2.13
N THR A 224 18.80 -13.65 2.48
CA THR A 224 19.32 -13.87 3.84
C THR A 224 19.47 -12.60 4.67
N ALA A 225 19.69 -11.44 4.05
CA ALA A 225 19.95 -10.19 4.77
C ALA A 225 18.71 -9.28 4.86
N GLU A 226 17.83 -9.33 3.86
CA GLU A 226 16.75 -8.34 3.71
C GLU A 226 15.36 -8.94 3.97
N ALA A 227 15.22 -10.26 3.89
CA ALA A 227 13.98 -10.93 4.24
C ALA A 227 13.83 -11.02 5.77
N ALA A 228 12.74 -10.48 6.29
CA ALA A 228 12.47 -10.42 7.73
C ALA A 228 11.23 -11.22 8.11
N ALA A 229 11.21 -11.76 9.33
CA ALA A 229 9.97 -12.28 9.91
C ALA A 229 9.06 -11.08 10.20
N LEU A 230 7.83 -11.13 9.69
CA LEU A 230 6.85 -10.10 9.99
C LEU A 230 6.05 -10.53 11.23
N PRO A 231 5.92 -9.67 12.26
CA PRO A 231 5.14 -10.00 13.44
C PRO A 231 3.69 -10.32 13.07
N ARG A 232 3.03 -11.13 13.90
CA ARG A 232 1.62 -11.47 13.67
C ARG A 232 0.72 -10.34 14.13
N LEU A 233 -0.25 -9.99 13.30
CA LEU A 233 -1.33 -9.07 13.66
C LEU A 233 -2.49 -9.80 14.34
N GLY A 234 -2.60 -11.12 14.11
CA GLY A 234 -3.71 -11.91 14.61
C GLY A 234 -4.99 -11.71 13.79
N PRO A 235 -6.11 -12.31 14.22
CA PRO A 235 -7.36 -12.19 13.50
C PRO A 235 -7.79 -10.73 13.49
N ARG A 236 -8.04 -10.21 12.29
CA ARG A 236 -8.64 -8.90 12.15
C ARG A 236 -10.09 -9.00 12.63
N PRO A 237 -10.57 -8.08 13.49
CA PRO A 237 -11.98 -8.04 13.82
C PRO A 237 -12.75 -7.84 12.52
N ASP A 238 -13.61 -8.80 12.17
CA ASP A 238 -14.49 -8.63 11.03
C ASP A 238 -15.52 -7.56 11.41
N PRO A 239 -15.62 -6.45 10.65
CA PRO A 239 -16.59 -5.40 10.95
C PRO A 239 -18.05 -5.91 10.94
N ALA A 240 -18.33 -7.07 10.31
CA ALA A 240 -19.63 -7.73 10.38
C ALA A 240 -19.82 -8.54 11.68
N THR A 241 -18.76 -9.07 12.29
CA THR A 241 -18.80 -9.69 13.61
C THR A 241 -18.73 -8.63 14.71
N GLY A 242 -19.81 -7.88 14.87
CA GLY A 242 -19.92 -6.96 15.98
C GLY A 242 -21.06 -5.99 15.82
N ALA A 243 -21.34 -5.55 14.59
CA ALA A 243 -22.41 -4.61 14.28
C ALA A 243 -23.68 -5.33 13.78
N GLU A 244 -24.68 -5.48 14.64
CA GLU A 244 -26.02 -5.95 14.25
C GLU A 244 -26.84 -4.79 13.71
N VAL A 245 -27.24 -4.85 12.44
CA VAL A 245 -28.12 -3.86 11.83
C VAL A 245 -29.57 -4.33 11.95
N THR A 246 -30.35 -3.67 12.81
CA THR A 246 -31.80 -3.89 12.90
C THR A 246 -32.53 -2.86 12.06
N GLN A 247 -33.24 -3.30 11.02
CA GLN A 247 -34.15 -2.45 10.25
C GLN A 247 -35.56 -2.53 10.84
N PHE A 248 -36.15 -1.38 11.16
CA PHE A 248 -37.49 -1.29 11.69
C PHE A 248 -38.54 -1.18 10.57
N PRO A 249 -39.80 -1.61 10.82
CA PRO A 249 -40.87 -1.56 9.82
C PRO A 249 -41.22 -0.15 9.30
N ASP A 250 -40.81 0.91 10.01
CA ASP A 250 -40.97 2.31 9.60
C ASP A 250 -39.86 2.81 8.66
N GLY A 251 -38.91 1.94 8.30
CA GLY A 251 -37.78 2.26 7.43
C GLY A 251 -36.56 2.84 8.14
N THR A 252 -36.61 2.99 9.47
CA THR A 252 -35.44 3.37 10.26
C THR A 252 -34.53 2.16 10.51
N TRP A 253 -33.27 2.40 10.84
CA TRP A 253 -32.30 1.36 11.16
C TRP A 253 -31.53 1.69 12.43
N ALA A 254 -31.20 0.68 13.21
CA ALA A 254 -30.29 0.74 14.35
C ALA A 254 -29.06 -0.13 14.06
N VAL A 255 -27.90 0.32 14.51
CA VAL A 255 -26.66 -0.48 14.52
C VAL A 255 -26.30 -0.73 15.97
N THR A 256 -26.30 -1.99 16.38
CA THR A 256 -25.90 -2.42 17.72
C THR A 256 -24.49 -2.97 17.64
N THR A 257 -23.57 -2.48 18.45
CA THR A 257 -22.19 -2.98 18.51
C THR A 257 -21.77 -3.27 19.94
N ALA A 258 -20.83 -4.20 20.13
CA ALA A 258 -20.33 -4.55 21.45
C ALA A 258 -19.69 -3.32 22.10
N GLY A 259 -19.99 -3.06 23.38
CA GLY A 259 -19.55 -1.83 24.08
C GLY A 259 -18.03 -1.66 24.14
N GLU A 260 -17.27 -2.74 23.97
CA GLU A 260 -15.81 -2.78 23.91
C GLU A 260 -15.28 -2.13 22.62
N ASP A 261 -15.98 -2.33 21.49
CA ASP A 261 -15.66 -1.71 20.19
C ASP A 261 -16.00 -0.21 20.19
N VAL A 262 -17.04 0.18 20.92
CA VAL A 262 -17.47 1.58 21.06
C VAL A 262 -16.52 2.35 21.99
N ALA A 263 -15.99 1.72 23.03
CA ALA A 263 -15.05 2.34 23.98
C ALA A 263 -13.76 2.82 23.30
N ALA A 264 -13.29 2.12 22.26
CA ALA A 264 -12.14 2.55 21.46
C ALA A 264 -12.39 3.88 20.70
N TYR A 265 -13.65 4.19 20.36
CA TYR A 265 -14.06 5.43 19.70
C TYR A 265 -14.59 6.52 20.65
N LEU A 266 -14.94 6.17 21.89
CA LEU A 266 -15.54 7.07 22.89
C LEU A 266 -14.55 7.69 23.88
N THR A 267 -13.23 7.58 23.67
CA THR A 267 -12.24 8.29 24.50
C THR A 267 -12.16 9.79 24.22
N GLY A 268 -13.03 10.33 23.36
CA GLY A 268 -13.33 11.77 23.30
C GLY A 268 -14.47 12.13 24.25
N GLU A 269 -14.22 13.06 25.17
CA GLU A 269 -15.09 13.51 26.26
C GLU A 269 -16.60 13.45 25.98
N GLY A 270 -17.33 12.91 26.97
CA GLY A 270 -18.75 12.62 26.92
C GLY A 270 -19.61 13.81 26.48
N GLY A 271 -20.29 13.63 25.36
CA GLY A 271 -21.38 14.48 24.91
C GLY A 271 -22.19 13.77 23.83
N ALA A 272 -23.48 13.57 24.07
CA ALA A 272 -24.38 13.03 23.06
C ALA A 272 -24.39 13.95 21.83
N ARG A 273 -23.79 13.50 20.72
CA ARG A 273 -23.93 14.19 19.43
C ARG A 273 -25.29 13.86 18.85
N ARG A 274 -26.15 14.88 18.67
CA ARG A 274 -27.32 14.75 17.80
C ARG A 274 -26.85 14.55 16.37
N VAL A 275 -27.18 13.42 15.79
CA VAL A 275 -27.15 13.23 14.33
C VAL A 275 -28.34 14.01 13.77
N SER A 276 -28.07 15.13 13.13
CA SER A 276 -29.09 15.85 12.36
C SER A 276 -29.25 15.13 11.03
N THR A 277 -30.39 14.48 10.82
CA THR A 277 -30.81 14.00 9.51
C THR A 277 -31.09 15.20 8.59
N PRO A 278 -30.50 15.30 7.39
CA PRO A 278 -31.01 16.21 6.38
C PRO A 278 -32.39 15.72 5.90
N PRO A 279 -33.37 16.60 5.65
CA PRO A 279 -34.66 16.19 5.12
C PRO A 279 -34.49 15.52 3.75
N ALA A 280 -35.21 14.41 3.53
CA ALA A 280 -35.15 13.64 2.30
C ALA A 280 -35.48 14.51 1.06
N PRO A 281 -34.71 14.40 -0.04
CA PRO A 281 -34.95 15.19 -1.24
C PRO A 281 -36.17 14.65 -2.01
N SER A 282 -37.03 15.57 -2.49
CA SER A 282 -37.98 15.28 -3.56
C SER A 282 -37.19 14.90 -4.82
N VAL A 283 -37.34 13.66 -5.27
CA VAL A 283 -36.68 13.15 -6.47
C VAL A 283 -37.39 13.71 -7.71
N ASP A 284 -36.71 14.57 -8.45
CA ASP A 284 -37.05 14.93 -9.83
C ASP A 284 -36.10 14.18 -10.77
N PHE A 285 -36.62 13.15 -11.43
CA PHE A 285 -35.89 12.30 -12.37
C PHE A 285 -35.89 12.95 -13.76
N THR A 286 -35.06 13.98 -13.92
CA THR A 286 -34.74 14.52 -15.25
C THR A 286 -33.22 14.41 -15.48
N PRO A 287 -32.72 13.47 -16.31
CA PRO A 287 -31.30 13.26 -16.51
C PRO A 287 -30.74 14.32 -17.45
N THR A 288 -30.17 15.38 -16.90
CA THR A 288 -29.38 16.36 -17.64
C THR A 288 -27.89 16.24 -17.29
N LYS A 289 -27.20 15.41 -18.08
CA LYS A 289 -25.75 15.42 -18.39
C LYS A 289 -24.75 15.01 -17.30
N SER A 290 -24.38 13.73 -17.42
CA SER A 290 -23.01 13.18 -17.53
C SER A 290 -21.87 13.74 -16.68
N TRP A 291 -21.39 12.88 -15.78
CA TRP A 291 -20.03 12.85 -15.23
C TRP A 291 -18.98 13.02 -16.34
N SER A 292 -18.36 14.20 -16.42
CA SER A 292 -17.07 14.38 -17.10
C SER A 292 -16.02 14.64 -16.02
N VAL A 293 -15.44 13.57 -15.49
CA VAL A 293 -14.08 13.68 -14.93
C VAL A 293 -13.16 13.85 -16.12
N SER A 294 -12.53 15.02 -16.18
CA SER A 294 -11.44 15.34 -17.08
C SER A 294 -10.39 14.23 -17.00
N ALA A 295 -10.40 13.36 -18.01
CA ALA A 295 -9.27 12.53 -18.37
C ALA A 295 -8.09 13.45 -18.64
N GLY A 296 -7.22 13.61 -17.64
CA GLY A 296 -5.85 14.03 -17.86
C GLY A 296 -5.26 13.07 -18.89
N ARG A 297 -4.79 13.64 -20.00
CA ARG A 297 -4.29 12.95 -21.19
C ARG A 297 -3.19 11.94 -20.84
N TYR A 298 -3.57 10.70 -20.57
CA TYR A 298 -2.66 9.56 -20.72
C TYR A 298 -2.95 8.94 -22.08
N LEU A 299 -1.97 9.06 -22.98
CA LEU A 299 -1.98 8.30 -24.22
C LEU A 299 -1.94 6.83 -23.85
N SER A 300 -2.86 6.04 -24.40
CA SER A 300 -2.78 4.58 -24.30
C SER A 300 -1.47 4.08 -24.92
N GLU A 301 -0.95 2.93 -24.46
CA GLU A 301 0.28 2.34 -25.04
C GLU A 301 0.16 2.13 -26.56
N VAL A 302 -1.04 1.81 -27.04
CA VAL A 302 -1.34 1.70 -28.48
C VAL A 302 -1.20 3.05 -29.20
N GLU A 303 -1.63 4.15 -28.59
CA GLU A 303 -1.46 5.51 -29.15
C GLU A 303 0.00 5.99 -29.12
N LYS A 304 0.76 5.65 -28.08
CA LYS A 304 2.21 5.94 -28.02
C LYS A 304 2.97 5.20 -29.13
N VAL A 305 2.65 3.93 -29.36
CA VAL A 305 3.26 3.13 -30.44
C VAL A 305 2.89 3.68 -31.82
N ARG A 306 1.64 4.14 -32.01
CA ARG A 306 1.19 4.75 -33.25
C ARG A 306 1.90 6.08 -33.54
N LEU A 307 2.10 6.91 -32.51
CA LEU A 307 2.86 8.16 -32.61
C LEU A 307 4.35 7.93 -32.91
N ARG A 308 4.98 6.89 -32.35
CA ARG A 308 6.36 6.50 -32.68
C ARG A 308 6.51 6.13 -34.16
N ARG A 309 5.62 5.28 -34.69
CA ARG A 309 5.62 4.91 -36.12
C ARG A 309 5.37 6.10 -37.05
N GLN A 310 4.61 7.09 -36.61
CA GLN A 310 4.33 8.30 -37.38
C GLN A 310 5.49 9.32 -37.36
N ALA A 311 6.32 9.30 -36.31
CA ALA A 311 7.56 10.05 -36.23
C ALA A 311 8.68 9.41 -37.06
N ASP A 312 8.79 8.08 -37.04
CA ASP A 312 9.79 7.32 -37.82
C ASP A 312 9.49 7.35 -39.33
N GLY A 313 8.20 7.45 -39.72
CA GLY A 313 7.80 7.61 -41.12
C GLY A 313 8.09 8.98 -41.75
N ARG A 314 8.60 9.96 -40.98
CA ARG A 314 8.95 11.30 -41.48
C ARG A 314 10.44 11.51 -41.78
N VAL A 315 11.29 10.51 -41.56
CA VAL A 315 12.71 10.55 -41.95
C VAL A 315 12.96 9.61 -43.14
N SER A 316 12.31 9.93 -44.24
CA SER A 316 12.63 9.37 -45.56
C SER A 316 12.16 10.36 -46.60
N GLU A 317 12.96 11.38 -46.86
CA GLU A 317 13.05 12.01 -48.18
C GLU A 317 14.29 12.89 -48.30
N GLY A 318 15.30 12.34 -49.00
CA GLY A 318 16.01 13.04 -50.06
C GLY A 318 17.00 14.14 -49.68
N ARG A 319 18.30 13.83 -49.85
CA ARG A 319 19.17 14.64 -50.72
C ARG A 319 20.36 13.85 -51.22
N HIS A 320 20.19 13.28 -52.42
CA HIS A 320 21.29 13.09 -53.35
C HIS A 320 21.84 14.47 -53.76
N ARG A 321 23.17 14.62 -53.76
CA ARG A 321 23.86 15.41 -54.78
C ARG A 321 25.19 14.75 -55.14
N LEU A 322 25.28 14.41 -56.41
CA LEU A 322 26.46 14.05 -57.19
C LEU A 322 27.35 15.28 -57.43
N VAL A 323 28.68 15.04 -57.45
CA VAL A 323 29.72 15.62 -58.34
C VAL A 323 30.01 17.12 -58.16
N ASP A 324 31.23 17.64 -58.07
CA ASP A 324 32.57 17.25 -58.59
C ASP A 324 33.62 16.91 -57.52
#